data_AF-A0A0Q5ND22-F1
#
_entry.id   AF-A0A0Q5ND22-F1
#
_cell.length_a   1.000
_cell.length_b   1.000
_cell.length_c   1.000
_cell.angle_alpha   90.00
_cell.angle_beta   90.00
_cell.angle_gamma   90.00
#
_symmetry.space_group_name_H-M   'P 1'
#
loop_
_entity.id
_entity.type
_entity.pdbx_description
1 polymer ?
#
loop_
_entity_poly.entity_id
_entity_poly.type
_entity_poly.pdbx_seq_one_letter_code
_entity_poly.pdbx_strand_id
1 'polypeptide(L)'
;MECLSWFIHKYLFHGPLWFMHKSHHEKSSSFFEWNDLFAILFAVISLYLMYIDRDNFGFRFFIGVGITLYGSIYFIVHDWFVHRRFKTFQSNNTYLKAVRKAHKIHHKNMGKRNGKAFGLLFVRKKTLNH
;
A
#
# COMPACT_ATOMS: atom_id res chain seq x y z
N MET A 1 10.97 3.95 2.97
CA MET A 1 10.03 3.11 2.17
C MET A 1 8.85 3.90 1.60
N GLU A 2 8.18 4.78 2.35
CA GLU A 2 6.98 5.52 1.86
C GLU A 2 7.18 6.29 0.54
N CYS A 3 8.31 7.00 0.35
CA CYS A 3 8.57 7.69 -0.93
C CYS A 3 8.67 6.73 -2.12
N LEU A 4 9.29 5.56 -1.91
CA LEU A 4 9.40 4.51 -2.92
C LEU A 4 8.03 3.88 -3.18
N SER A 5 7.25 3.60 -2.13
CA SER A 5 5.87 3.12 -2.25
C SER A 5 5.00 4.08 -3.04
N TRP A 6 5.06 5.38 -2.74
CA TRP A 6 4.37 6.42 -3.49
C TRP A 6 4.79 6.42 -4.98
N PHE A 7 6.09 6.29 -5.26
CA PHE A 7 6.60 6.24 -6.63
C PHE A 7 6.08 5.01 -7.37
N ILE A 8 6.19 3.83 -6.76
CA ILE A 8 5.68 2.57 -7.31
C ILE A 8 4.17 2.69 -7.58
N HIS A 9 3.41 3.18 -6.62
CA HIS A 9 1.97 3.32 -6.75
C HIS A 9 1.59 4.27 -7.89
N LYS A 10 2.23 5.45 -7.96
CA LYS A 10 1.92 6.45 -8.99
C LYS A 10 2.37 6.04 -10.39
N TYR A 11 3.58 5.49 -10.54
CA TYR A 11 4.19 5.29 -11.86
C TYR A 11 4.15 3.84 -12.34
N LEU A 12 4.16 2.84 -11.45
CA LEU A 12 4.02 1.44 -11.85
C LEU A 12 2.55 1.01 -11.79
N PHE A 13 1.89 1.14 -10.64
CA PHE A 13 0.53 0.62 -10.46
C PHE A 13 -0.50 1.43 -11.26
N HIS A 14 -0.43 2.75 -11.24
CA HIS A 14 -1.19 3.62 -12.15
C HIS A 14 -0.55 3.77 -13.55
N GLY A 15 0.46 2.96 -13.86
CA GLY A 15 1.18 2.94 -15.14
C GLY A 15 1.04 1.60 -15.87
N PRO A 16 2.15 0.90 -16.17
CA PRO A 16 2.11 -0.37 -16.90
C PRO A 16 1.35 -1.48 -16.16
N LEU A 17 1.35 -1.48 -14.82
CA LEU A 17 0.70 -2.51 -14.00
C LEU A 17 -0.76 -2.18 -13.64
N TRP A 18 -1.36 -1.21 -14.35
CA TRP A 18 -2.74 -0.80 -14.10
C TRP A 18 -3.74 -1.93 -14.26
N PHE A 19 -3.52 -2.88 -15.16
CA PHE A 19 -4.44 -4.00 -15.34
C PHE A 19 -4.62 -4.84 -14.05
N MET A 20 -3.59 -4.93 -13.20
CA MET A 20 -3.67 -5.59 -11.89
C MET A 20 -4.26 -4.67 -10.83
N HIS A 21 -3.84 -3.39 -10.81
CA HIS A 21 -4.28 -2.43 -9.80
C HIS A 21 -5.72 -1.94 -10.02
N LYS A 22 -6.24 -2.02 -11.25
CA LYS A 22 -7.61 -1.64 -11.60
C LYS A 22 -8.65 -2.37 -10.77
N SER A 23 -8.43 -3.67 -10.49
CA SER A 23 -9.35 -4.48 -9.67
C SER A 23 -9.51 -3.95 -8.25
N HIS A 24 -8.55 -3.16 -7.77
CA HIS A 24 -8.55 -2.55 -6.46
C HIS A 24 -9.27 -1.20 -6.43
N HIS A 25 -9.35 -0.52 -7.58
CA HIS A 25 -10.12 0.72 -7.75
C HIS A 25 -11.60 0.46 -8.03
N GLU A 26 -11.89 -0.62 -8.75
CA GLU A 26 -13.26 -1.08 -8.98
C GLU A 26 -13.73 -1.91 -7.78
N LYS A 27 -14.89 -1.59 -7.20
CA LYS A 27 -15.42 -2.37 -6.08
C LYS A 27 -15.71 -3.80 -6.54
N SER A 28 -14.86 -4.74 -6.13
CA SER A 28 -15.11 -6.17 -6.26
C SER A 28 -15.72 -6.70 -4.96
N SER A 29 -16.69 -7.61 -5.06
CA SER A 29 -17.17 -8.40 -3.92
C SER A 29 -16.29 -9.63 -3.66
N SER A 30 -15.24 -9.85 -4.46
CA SER A 30 -14.33 -10.97 -4.30
C SER A 30 -13.42 -10.78 -3.09
N PHE A 31 -13.17 -11.87 -2.37
CA PHE A 31 -12.19 -11.88 -1.29
C PHE A 31 -10.76 -11.68 -1.80
N PHE A 32 -10.45 -12.15 -3.02
CA PHE A 32 -9.15 -11.97 -3.68
C PHE A 32 -9.23 -10.97 -4.84
N GLU A 33 -8.23 -10.11 -4.95
CA GLU A 33 -8.07 -9.12 -6.02
C GLU A 33 -6.76 -9.36 -6.79
N TRP A 34 -6.70 -9.01 -8.08
CA TRP A 34 -5.44 -9.08 -8.85
C TRP A 34 -4.32 -8.25 -8.21
N ASN A 35 -4.69 -7.20 -7.48
CA ASN A 35 -3.79 -6.37 -6.70
C ASN A 35 -3.05 -7.14 -5.59
N ASP A 36 -3.62 -8.24 -5.07
CA ASP A 36 -2.98 -9.06 -4.02
C ASP A 36 -1.67 -9.70 -4.48
N LEU A 37 -1.53 -9.90 -5.79
CA LEU A 37 -0.29 -10.40 -6.38
C LEU A 37 0.89 -9.45 -6.16
N PHE A 38 0.67 -8.14 -5.97
CA PHE A 38 1.75 -7.24 -5.58
C PHE A 38 2.28 -7.55 -4.19
N ALA A 39 1.40 -7.85 -3.22
CA ALA A 39 1.82 -8.23 -1.88
C ALA A 39 2.67 -9.52 -1.91
N ILE A 40 2.24 -10.51 -2.70
CA ILE A 40 2.99 -11.76 -2.91
C ILE A 40 4.35 -11.47 -3.58
N LEU A 41 4.39 -10.66 -4.63
CA LEU A 41 5.62 -10.29 -5.33
C LEU A 41 6.63 -9.64 -4.38
N PHE A 42 6.21 -8.66 -3.59
CA PHE A 42 7.11 -7.98 -2.64
C PHE A 42 7.53 -8.90 -1.49
N ALA A 43 6.66 -9.80 -1.03
CA ALA A 43 7.03 -10.81 -0.05
C ALA A 43 8.12 -11.76 -0.59
N VAL A 44 7.98 -12.25 -1.82
CA VAL A 44 8.98 -13.10 -2.47
C VAL A 44 10.31 -12.37 -2.65
N ILE A 45 10.30 -11.12 -3.14
CA ILE A 45 11.51 -10.29 -3.27
C ILE A 45 12.18 -10.10 -1.91
N SER A 46 11.39 -9.77 -0.89
CA SER A 46 11.90 -9.57 0.46
C SER A 46 12.56 -10.82 1.02
N LEU A 47 11.88 -11.97 0.95
CA LEU A 47 12.39 -13.24 1.44
C LEU A 47 13.65 -13.67 0.69
N TYR A 48 13.67 -13.47 -0.64
CA TYR A 48 14.84 -13.73 -1.46
C TYR A 48 16.04 -12.89 -1.02
N LEU A 49 15.87 -11.57 -0.84
CA LEU A 49 16.94 -10.67 -0.40
C LEU A 49 17.47 -11.03 1.00
N MET A 50 16.59 -11.40 1.92
CA MET A 50 16.98 -11.87 3.25
C MET A 50 17.70 -13.21 3.17
N TYR A 51 17.24 -14.15 2.33
CA TYR A 51 17.83 -15.48 2.22
C TYR A 51 19.25 -15.47 1.65
N ILE A 52 19.51 -14.67 0.60
CA ILE A 52 20.82 -14.60 -0.05
C ILE A 52 21.87 -13.88 0.79
N ASP A 53 21.45 -13.08 1.78
CA ASP A 53 22.33 -12.26 2.61
C ASP A 53 22.21 -12.62 4.10
N ARG A 54 21.67 -13.81 4.38
CA ARG A 54 21.34 -14.29 5.74
C ARG A 54 22.56 -14.51 6.64
N ASP A 55 23.71 -14.84 6.05
CA ASP A 55 24.92 -15.18 6.80
C ASP A 55 25.74 -13.92 7.15
N ASN A 56 25.63 -12.85 6.34
CA ASN A 56 26.40 -11.61 6.53
C ASN A 56 25.57 -10.48 7.15
N PHE A 57 24.23 -10.60 7.13
CA PHE A 57 23.31 -9.52 7.50
C PHE A 57 23.68 -8.18 6.83
N GLY A 58 24.05 -8.23 5.55
CA GLY A 58 24.46 -7.07 4.78
C GLY A 58 23.28 -6.16 4.41
N PHE A 59 23.56 -5.18 3.55
CA PHE A 59 22.54 -4.21 3.15
C PHE A 59 21.31 -4.85 2.47
N ARG A 60 21.47 -5.98 1.78
CA ARG A 60 20.36 -6.66 1.07
C ARG A 60 19.41 -7.28 2.07
N PHE A 61 19.95 -7.88 3.14
CA PHE A 61 19.16 -8.39 4.24
C PHE A 61 18.26 -7.31 4.83
N PHE A 62 18.84 -6.15 5.17
CA PHE A 62 18.09 -5.05 5.76
C PHE A 62 17.10 -4.38 4.79
N ILE A 63 17.38 -4.36 3.48
CA ILE A 63 16.38 -3.96 2.47
C ILE A 63 15.19 -4.91 2.51
N GLY A 64 15.42 -6.22 2.54
CA GLY A 64 14.35 -7.22 2.68
C GLY A 64 13.53 -6.99 3.96
N VAL A 65 14.19 -6.85 5.11
CA VAL A 65 13.51 -6.50 6.38
C VAL A 65 12.68 -5.22 6.24
N GLY A 66 13.22 -4.19 5.59
CA GLY A 66 12.50 -2.94 5.32
C GLY A 66 11.26 -3.12 4.44
N ILE A 67 11.33 -3.98 3.41
CA ILE A 67 10.18 -4.33 2.57
C ILE A 67 9.13 -5.09 3.39
N THR A 68 9.53 -6.08 4.19
CA THR A 68 8.61 -6.85 5.04
C THR A 68 7.90 -5.96 6.06
N LEU A 69 8.65 -5.15 6.81
CA LEU A 69 8.09 -4.27 7.85
C LEU A 69 7.12 -3.26 7.24
N TYR A 70 7.56 -2.58 6.18
CA TYR A 70 6.70 -1.58 5.52
C TYR A 70 5.50 -2.23 4.82
N GLY A 71 5.67 -3.39 4.18
CA GLY A 71 4.57 -4.16 3.58
C GLY A 71 3.53 -4.61 4.61
N SER A 72 3.99 -5.01 5.80
CA SER A 72 3.10 -5.39 6.92
C SER A 72 2.30 -4.18 7.42
N ILE A 73 2.96 -3.03 7.61
CA ILE A 73 2.29 -1.78 7.96
C ILE A 73 1.28 -1.38 6.87
N TYR A 74 1.67 -1.50 5.60
CA TYR A 74 0.81 -1.19 4.48
C TYR A 74 -0.44 -2.05 4.51
N PHE A 75 -0.32 -3.37 4.60
CA PHE A 75 -1.46 -4.29 4.68
C PHE A 75 -2.40 -3.98 5.85
N ILE A 76 -1.86 -3.72 7.04
CA ILE A 76 -2.66 -3.38 8.23
C ILE A 76 -3.42 -2.07 8.02
N VAL A 77 -2.75 -1.02 7.55
CA VAL A 77 -3.37 0.30 7.41
C VAL A 77 -4.30 0.35 6.20
N HIS A 78 -3.86 -0.16 5.06
CA HIS A 78 -4.57 -0.11 3.79
C HIS A 78 -5.71 -1.13 3.73
N ASP A 79 -5.39 -2.43 3.68
CA ASP A 79 -6.37 -3.49 3.43
C ASP A 79 -7.27 -3.75 4.65
N TRP A 80 -6.68 -3.81 5.84
CA TRP A 80 -7.44 -4.10 7.06
C TRP A 80 -8.18 -2.87 7.58
N PHE A 81 -7.50 -1.73 7.81
CA PHE A 81 -8.12 -0.56 8.45
C PHE A 81 -8.88 0.37 7.50
N VAL A 82 -8.37 0.61 6.28
CA VAL A 82 -9.00 1.53 5.31
C VAL A 82 -10.04 0.80 4.46
N HIS A 83 -9.69 -0.31 3.81
CA HIS A 83 -10.59 -1.08 2.95
C HIS A 83 -11.54 -2.00 3.72
N ARG A 84 -11.21 -2.33 4.97
CA ARG A 84 -12.04 -3.22 5.82
C ARG A 84 -12.28 -4.58 5.18
N ARG A 85 -11.27 -5.15 4.51
CA ARG A 85 -11.36 -6.51 3.91
C ARG A 85 -11.60 -7.60 4.96
N PHE A 86 -11.19 -7.33 6.20
CA PHE A 86 -11.46 -8.16 7.38
C PHE A 86 -12.26 -7.36 8.40
N LYS A 87 -12.81 -8.05 9.42
CA LYS A 87 -13.42 -7.39 10.58
C LYS A 87 -12.40 -6.42 11.19
N THR A 88 -12.63 -5.12 11.02
CA THR A 88 -11.71 -4.06 11.44
C THR A 88 -12.14 -3.42 12.75
N PHE A 89 -11.21 -2.71 13.38
CA PHE A 89 -11.48 -1.77 14.46
C PHE A 89 -11.83 -0.37 13.92
N GLN A 90 -12.54 0.40 14.72
CA GLN A 90 -12.73 1.84 14.51
C GLN A 90 -11.69 2.59 15.35
N SER A 91 -11.17 3.71 14.83
CA SER A 91 -10.23 4.55 15.57
C SER A 91 -10.67 6.00 15.54
N ASN A 92 -10.62 6.65 16.70
CA ASN A 92 -10.91 8.07 16.87
C ASN A 92 -9.70 8.97 16.61
N ASN A 93 -8.52 8.39 16.41
CA ASN A 93 -7.27 9.12 16.17
C ASN A 93 -7.35 9.97 14.88
N THR A 94 -7.02 11.27 15.00
CA THR A 94 -7.07 12.25 13.92
C THR A 94 -6.21 11.87 12.72
N TYR A 95 -5.01 11.34 12.95
CA TYR A 95 -4.11 10.91 11.89
C TYR A 95 -4.69 9.72 11.11
N LEU A 96 -5.18 8.68 11.80
CA LEU A 96 -5.78 7.52 11.13
C LEU A 96 -7.07 7.89 10.37
N LYS A 97 -7.85 8.85 10.86
CA LYS A 97 -8.98 9.43 10.12
C LYS A 97 -8.52 10.15 8.86
N ALA A 98 -7.44 10.93 8.93
CA ALA A 98 -6.88 11.61 7.77
C ALA A 98 -6.32 10.63 6.72
N VAL A 99 -5.66 9.55 7.15
CA VAL A 99 -5.18 8.47 6.26
C VAL A 99 -6.34 7.87 5.48
N ARG A 100 -7.40 7.46 6.18
CA ARG A 100 -8.61 6.94 5.55
C ARG A 100 -9.24 7.94 4.57
N LYS A 101 -9.28 9.22 4.92
CA LYS A 101 -9.83 10.29 4.06
C LYS A 101 -8.99 10.49 2.80
N ALA A 102 -7.67 10.57 2.92
CA ALA A 102 -6.76 10.71 1.78
C ALA A 102 -6.89 9.53 0.82
N HIS A 103 -6.98 8.32 1.36
CA HIS A 103 -7.15 7.11 0.56
C HIS A 103 -8.51 7.05 -0.14
N LYS A 104 -9.59 7.46 0.53
CA LYS A 104 -10.90 7.60 -0.13
C LYS A 104 -10.90 8.63 -1.26
N ILE A 105 -10.15 9.72 -1.12
CA ILE A 105 -10.00 10.72 -2.19
C ILE A 105 -9.25 10.11 -3.39
N HIS A 106 -8.25 9.27 -3.13
CA HIS A 106 -7.54 8.53 -4.16
C HIS A 106 -8.49 7.61 -4.96
N HIS A 107 -9.25 6.76 -4.26
CA HIS A 107 -10.20 5.83 -4.88
C HIS A 107 -11.45 6.48 -5.49
N LYS A 108 -11.71 7.77 -5.25
CA LYS A 108 -12.79 8.49 -5.95
C LYS A 108 -12.54 8.53 -7.46
N ASN A 109 -11.29 8.45 -7.88
CA ASN A 109 -10.92 8.32 -9.28
C ASN A 109 -10.71 6.84 -9.64
N MET A 110 -11.69 6.23 -10.29
CA MET A 110 -11.64 4.81 -10.70
C MET A 110 -10.76 4.57 -11.95
N GLY A 111 -10.25 5.64 -12.56
CA GLY A 111 -9.44 5.57 -13.77
C GLY A 111 -7.93 5.57 -13.51
N LYS A 112 -7.17 5.12 -14.51
CA LYS A 112 -5.70 5.15 -14.49
C LYS A 112 -5.12 6.55 -14.30
N ARG A 113 -5.72 7.55 -14.97
CA ARG A 113 -5.24 8.95 -15.05
C ARG A 113 -5.90 9.82 -13.99
N ASN A 114 -5.27 10.96 -13.66
CA ASN A 114 -5.78 11.98 -12.74
C ASN A 114 -5.97 11.55 -11.28
N GLY A 115 -5.34 10.44 -10.88
CA GLY A 115 -5.28 10.01 -9.48
C GLY A 115 -4.63 11.08 -8.59
N LYS A 116 -5.10 11.18 -7.36
CA LYS A 116 -4.57 12.07 -6.32
C LYS A 116 -4.22 11.25 -5.09
N ALA A 117 -3.35 11.77 -4.23
CA ALA A 117 -3.02 11.16 -2.92
C ALA A 117 -2.57 9.69 -2.99
N PHE A 118 -1.51 9.40 -3.75
CA PHE A 118 -0.94 8.05 -3.91
C PHE A 118 -0.18 7.51 -2.67
N GLY A 119 0.02 8.33 -1.64
CA GLY A 119 0.71 7.90 -0.41
C GLY A 119 -0.27 7.31 0.59
N LEU A 120 0.22 6.42 1.45
CA LEU A 120 -0.59 5.80 2.51
C LEU A 120 -0.38 6.52 3.85
N LEU A 121 0.88 6.63 4.30
CA LEU A 121 1.21 7.14 5.63
C LEU A 121 1.45 8.65 5.63
N PHE A 122 1.91 9.22 4.52
CA PHE A 122 2.07 10.67 4.40
C PHE A 122 0.80 11.33 3.85
N VAL A 123 -0.01 11.83 4.78
CA VAL A 123 -1.21 12.62 4.49
C VAL A 123 -0.88 14.12 4.40
N ARG A 124 -1.49 14.82 3.45
CA ARG A 124 -1.35 16.28 3.33
C ARG A 124 -1.90 16.96 4.59
N LYS A 125 -1.24 18.03 5.07
CA LYS A 125 -1.72 18.80 6.25
C LYS A 125 -3.18 19.24 6.13
N LYS A 126 -3.65 19.59 4.93
CA LYS A 126 -5.05 19.96 4.67
C LYS A 126 -6.07 18.86 5.01
N THR A 127 -5.67 17.58 5.05
CA THR A 127 -6.53 16.47 5.47
C THR A 127 -6.57 16.22 6.98
N LEU A 128 -5.71 16.88 7.77
CA LEU A 128 -5.64 16.74 9.24
C LEU A 128 -6.54 17.75 9.99
N ASN A 129 -6.93 18.86 9.37
CA ASN A 129 -7.61 20.00 10.03
C ASN A 129 -9.14 20.01 9.85
N HIS A 130 -9.80 18.85 9.80
CA HIS A 130 -11.27 18.76 9.72
C HIS A 130 -11.81 17.60 10.53
#